data_AF-A0A9P5YG26-F1
#
_entry.id   AF-A0A9P5YG26-F1
#
_cell.length_a   1.000
_cell.length_b   1.000
_cell.length_c   1.000
_cell.angle_alpha   90.00
_cell.angle_beta   90.00
_cell.angle_gamma   90.00
#
_symmetry.space_group_name_H-M   'P 1'
#
loop_
_entity.id
_entity.type
_entity.pdbx_description
1 polymer ?
#
loop_
_entity_poly.entity_id
_entity_poly.type
_entity_poly.pdbx_seq_one_letter_code
_entity_poly.pdbx_strand_id
1 'polypeptide(L)'
;MTELHIRESPHTTSTASLVKCPPTQSAVIVPFLYTPSDDGTDENLLILLHGLGDTHKPFARLGRQLRLPQTAVLALRAPEQVPFLYEESYQWYKSFDDLGEMIERPNPTPALDLLLKVVDHLTKDCGWPVNKIHIIGFAQGGSVAAEFGILLWKQQLQLQREREREQGTSDSTSLAKSPSLGSIVTISGPLLSYPTLSSLNPTPLFVMHDPPPAEAALPAGSIAACRKAYESVTEVKRTRKESGMPGSKESWEPIMRFWSTNLARRQAEGLYEVMSSGTG
;
A
#
# COMPACT_ATOMS: atom_id res chain seq x y z
N MET A 1 48.42 11.82 -14.43
CA MET A 1 47.28 11.18 -15.14
C MET A 1 46.55 10.36 -14.10
N THR A 2 45.29 10.68 -13.82
CA THR A 2 44.44 9.98 -12.86
C THR A 2 44.06 8.61 -13.45
N GLU A 3 44.40 7.52 -12.77
CA GLU A 3 43.98 6.17 -13.18
C GLU A 3 42.49 5.97 -12.88
N LEU A 4 41.69 5.96 -13.95
CA LEU A 4 40.28 5.58 -13.91
C LEU A 4 40.17 4.07 -13.78
N HIS A 5 39.77 3.61 -12.59
CA HIS A 5 39.44 2.20 -12.35
C HIS A 5 37.96 1.96 -12.64
N ILE A 6 37.66 1.29 -13.75
CA ILE A 6 36.31 0.84 -14.10
C ILE A 6 36.16 -0.59 -13.60
N ARG A 7 35.24 -0.82 -12.65
CA ARG A 7 34.83 -2.17 -12.24
C ARG A 7 33.48 -2.51 -12.86
N GLU A 8 33.42 -3.63 -13.57
CA GLU A 8 32.15 -4.21 -14.02
C GLU A 8 31.37 -4.72 -12.79
N SER A 9 30.11 -4.32 -12.69
CA SER A 9 29.19 -4.93 -11.72
C SER A 9 28.80 -6.33 -12.20
N PRO A 10 28.78 -7.35 -11.32
CA PRO A 10 28.47 -8.72 -11.73
C PRO A 10 27.09 -8.80 -12.40
N HIS A 11 27.09 -9.28 -13.64
CA HIS A 11 25.91 -9.41 -14.48
C HIS A 11 24.89 -10.37 -13.87
N THR A 12 23.80 -9.86 -13.30
CA THR A 12 22.56 -10.64 -13.16
C THR A 12 21.70 -10.38 -14.37
N THR A 13 21.84 -11.21 -15.41
CA THR A 13 20.97 -11.22 -16.58
C THR A 13 19.56 -11.62 -16.13
N SER A 14 18.74 -10.64 -15.74
CA SER A 14 17.36 -10.90 -15.37
C SER A 14 16.53 -10.96 -16.65
N THR A 15 16.26 -12.18 -17.12
CA THR A 15 15.38 -12.48 -18.26
C THR A 15 13.90 -12.21 -17.97
N ALA A 16 13.57 -11.66 -16.79
CA ALA A 16 12.19 -11.33 -16.41
C ALA A 16 11.72 -10.07 -17.15
N SER A 17 10.54 -10.17 -17.79
CA SER A 17 9.87 -9.06 -18.47
C SER A 17 9.87 -7.80 -17.59
N LEU A 18 10.25 -6.67 -18.20
CA LEU A 18 10.23 -5.37 -17.53
C LEU A 18 8.80 -4.92 -17.21
N VAL A 19 7.82 -5.35 -18.01
CA VAL A 19 6.39 -5.09 -17.79
C VAL A 19 5.72 -6.36 -17.27
N LYS A 20 4.93 -6.26 -16.21
CA LYS A 20 4.24 -7.38 -15.57
C LYS A 20 2.87 -7.63 -16.21
N CYS A 21 2.35 -8.84 -16.03
CA CYS A 21 1.03 -9.17 -16.58
C CYS A 21 -0.07 -8.39 -15.83
N PRO A 22 -1.06 -7.82 -16.53
CA PRO A 22 -2.18 -7.14 -15.89
C PRO A 22 -3.09 -8.17 -15.17
N PRO A 23 -3.72 -7.79 -14.06
CA PRO A 23 -4.68 -8.66 -13.38
C PRO A 23 -5.92 -8.92 -14.25
N THR A 24 -6.51 -10.10 -14.09
CA THR A 24 -7.65 -10.56 -14.89
C THR A 24 -8.99 -10.31 -14.21
N GLN A 25 -10.05 -10.11 -15.00
CA GLN A 25 -11.42 -9.95 -14.48
C GLN A 25 -11.97 -11.22 -13.81
N SER A 26 -11.47 -12.40 -14.18
CA SER A 26 -11.85 -13.67 -13.54
C SER A 26 -11.33 -13.78 -12.10
N ALA A 27 -10.21 -13.13 -11.78
CA ALA A 27 -9.61 -13.15 -10.45
C ALA A 27 -10.00 -11.93 -9.60
N VAL A 28 -10.14 -10.76 -10.22
CA VAL A 28 -10.58 -9.52 -9.56
C VAL A 28 -12.06 -9.28 -9.85
N ILE A 29 -12.92 -9.79 -8.98
CA ILE A 29 -14.38 -9.84 -9.16
C ILE A 29 -15.11 -8.49 -8.95
N VAL A 30 -14.36 -7.40 -8.84
CA VAL A 30 -14.89 -6.03 -8.78
C VAL A 30 -14.33 -5.23 -9.96
N PRO A 31 -15.02 -4.19 -10.45
CA PRO A 31 -14.43 -3.30 -11.43
C PRO A 31 -13.14 -2.64 -10.94
N PHE A 32 -12.15 -2.62 -11.82
CA PHE A 32 -10.84 -2.05 -11.56
C PHE A 32 -10.28 -1.40 -12.82
N LEU A 33 -9.28 -0.53 -12.63
CA LEU A 33 -8.45 0.00 -13.70
C LEU A 33 -6.99 -0.30 -13.38
N TYR A 34 -6.31 -0.95 -14.31
CA TYR A 34 -4.88 -1.19 -14.26
C TYR A 34 -4.16 -0.35 -15.31
N THR A 35 -2.99 0.19 -14.98
CA THR A 35 -2.11 0.86 -15.93
C THR A 35 -0.67 0.47 -15.60
N PRO A 36 0.13 -0.01 -16.57
CA PRO A 36 1.55 -0.29 -16.34
C PRO A 36 2.32 1.00 -16.07
N SER A 37 3.59 0.90 -15.66
CA SER A 37 4.42 2.08 -15.46
C SER A 37 4.61 2.89 -16.75
N ASP A 38 4.73 4.22 -16.62
CA ASP A 38 4.94 5.12 -17.77
C ASP A 38 6.35 4.96 -18.39
N ASP A 39 7.30 4.38 -17.65
CA ASP A 39 8.69 4.16 -18.07
C ASP A 39 8.98 2.72 -18.57
N GLY A 40 7.94 1.88 -18.67
CA GLY A 40 8.04 0.52 -19.20
C GLY A 40 8.75 -0.47 -18.27
N THR A 41 9.00 -0.11 -17.02
CA THR A 41 9.55 -0.97 -15.98
C THR A 41 8.63 -1.05 -14.75
N ASP A 42 7.93 -2.16 -14.59
CA ASP A 42 7.03 -2.45 -13.49
C ASP A 42 7.80 -3.01 -12.29
N GLU A 43 8.52 -2.15 -11.57
CA GLU A 43 9.23 -2.53 -10.35
C GLU A 43 8.32 -2.49 -9.12
N ASN A 44 7.37 -1.55 -9.08
CA ASN A 44 6.43 -1.33 -7.99
C ASN A 44 4.99 -1.36 -8.48
N LEU A 45 4.06 -1.77 -7.62
CA LEU A 45 2.63 -1.67 -7.85
C LEU A 45 1.99 -0.79 -6.78
N LEU A 46 1.29 0.26 -7.19
CA LEU A 46 0.46 1.08 -6.29
C LEU A 46 -1.02 0.68 -6.43
N ILE A 47 -1.57 0.10 -5.36
CA ILE A 47 -3.00 -0.18 -5.23
C ILE A 47 -3.70 1.03 -4.60
N LEU A 48 -4.76 1.52 -5.22
CA LEU A 48 -5.54 2.67 -4.73
C LEU A 48 -6.94 2.26 -4.28
N LEU A 49 -7.30 2.66 -3.06
CA LEU A 49 -8.59 2.39 -2.43
C LEU A 49 -9.33 3.71 -2.15
N HIS A 50 -10.47 3.91 -2.80
CA HIS A 50 -11.24 5.14 -2.70
C HIS A 50 -11.99 5.28 -1.37
N GLY A 51 -12.51 6.48 -1.07
CA GLY A 51 -13.36 6.73 0.10
C GLY A 51 -14.82 6.31 -0.10
N LEU A 52 -15.61 6.38 0.98
CA LEU A 52 -17.05 6.13 0.95
C LEU A 52 -17.73 7.02 -0.10
N GLY A 53 -18.59 6.43 -0.92
CA GLY A 53 -19.43 7.15 -1.87
C GLY A 53 -18.78 7.46 -3.22
N ASP A 54 -17.53 7.03 -3.42
CA ASP A 54 -16.77 7.25 -4.66
C ASP A 54 -16.65 5.96 -5.51
N THR A 55 -15.88 6.03 -6.58
CA THR A 55 -15.50 4.93 -7.46
C THR A 55 -13.97 4.86 -7.63
N HIS A 56 -13.50 3.80 -8.27
CA HIS A 56 -12.10 3.65 -8.66
C HIS A 56 -11.65 4.63 -9.76
N LYS A 57 -12.56 5.25 -10.53
CA LYS A 57 -12.19 6.04 -11.72
C LYS A 57 -11.36 7.29 -11.37
N PRO A 58 -11.74 8.14 -10.39
CA PRO A 58 -10.90 9.26 -9.95
C PRO A 58 -9.56 8.81 -9.39
N PHE A 59 -9.53 7.70 -8.65
CA PHE A 59 -8.31 7.16 -8.06
C PHE A 59 -7.35 6.58 -9.11
N ALA A 60 -7.86 5.97 -10.18
CA ALA A 60 -7.04 5.58 -11.33
C ALA A 60 -6.34 6.79 -11.97
N ARG A 61 -7.08 7.90 -12.15
CA ARG A 61 -6.51 9.16 -12.67
C ARG A 61 -5.46 9.74 -11.72
N LEU A 62 -5.74 9.74 -10.42
CA LEU A 62 -4.80 10.19 -9.40
C LEU A 62 -3.50 9.39 -9.46
N GLY A 63 -3.58 8.05 -9.45
CA GLY A 63 -2.42 7.18 -9.51
C GLY A 63 -1.51 7.49 -10.71
N ARG A 64 -2.10 7.74 -11.88
CA ARG A 64 -1.34 8.15 -13.09
C ARG A 64 -0.76 9.56 -12.99
N GLN A 65 -1.47 10.51 -12.35
CA GLN A 65 -0.99 11.88 -12.18
C GLN A 65 0.20 11.98 -11.22
N LEU A 66 0.35 11.05 -10.28
CA LEU A 66 1.49 10.98 -9.38
C LEU A 66 2.82 10.72 -10.12
N ARG A 67 2.77 10.04 -11.29
CA ARG A 67 3.94 9.71 -12.12
C ARG A 67 5.10 9.13 -11.30
N LEU A 68 4.79 8.17 -10.45
CA LEU A 68 5.80 7.49 -9.64
C LEU A 68 6.72 6.67 -10.56
N PRO A 69 8.05 6.73 -10.37
CA PRO A 69 8.99 6.00 -11.22
C PRO A 69 8.79 4.50 -11.06
N GLN A 70 8.85 3.78 -12.17
CA GLN A 70 8.78 2.32 -12.23
C GLN A 70 7.59 1.74 -11.47
N THR A 71 6.45 2.43 -11.50
CA THR A 71 5.28 2.09 -10.68
C THR A 71 4.05 1.90 -11.56
N ALA A 72 3.54 0.68 -11.63
CA ALA A 72 2.21 0.39 -12.15
C ALA A 72 1.12 0.81 -11.16
N VAL A 73 -0.09 1.03 -11.66
CA VAL A 73 -1.24 1.51 -10.89
C VAL A 73 -2.40 0.53 -11.01
N LEU A 74 -3.02 0.19 -9.88
CA LEU A 74 -4.25 -0.59 -9.79
C LEU A 74 -5.26 0.13 -8.90
N ALA A 75 -6.31 0.70 -9.48
CA ALA A 75 -7.42 1.29 -8.72
C ALA A 75 -8.59 0.30 -8.66
N LEU A 76 -9.01 -0.04 -7.44
CA LEU A 76 -10.09 -1.00 -7.19
C LEU A 76 -11.37 -0.28 -6.77
N ARG A 77 -12.53 -0.75 -7.26
CA ARG A 77 -13.83 -0.29 -6.76
C ARG A 77 -14.19 -1.10 -5.52
N ALA A 78 -14.78 -0.44 -4.54
CA ALA A 78 -15.34 -1.11 -3.40
C ALA A 78 -16.47 -2.08 -3.82
N PRO A 79 -16.65 -3.21 -3.12
CA PRO A 79 -17.53 -4.29 -3.56
C PRO A 79 -19.02 -3.98 -3.40
N GLU A 80 -19.40 -3.08 -2.48
CA GLU A 80 -20.79 -2.82 -2.13
C GLU A 80 -21.23 -1.44 -2.63
N GLN A 81 -22.41 -1.35 -3.25
CA GLN A 81 -23.01 -0.06 -3.59
C GLN A 81 -23.66 0.54 -2.35
N VAL A 82 -23.50 1.84 -2.15
CA VAL A 82 -24.18 2.55 -1.05
C VAL A 82 -25.70 2.54 -1.30
N PRO A 83 -26.51 2.05 -0.35
CA PRO A 83 -27.97 2.02 -0.52
C PRO A 83 -28.57 3.41 -0.77
N PHE A 84 -29.65 3.46 -1.55
CA PHE A 84 -30.49 4.64 -1.79
C PHE A 84 -29.82 5.84 -2.49
N LEU A 85 -28.59 5.70 -2.99
CA LEU A 85 -27.95 6.71 -3.83
C LEU A 85 -28.15 6.39 -5.33
N TYR A 86 -28.56 7.40 -6.09
CA TYR A 86 -28.75 7.30 -7.55
C TYR A 86 -27.44 7.33 -8.33
N GLU A 87 -26.38 7.88 -7.73
CA GLU A 87 -25.06 8.00 -8.33
C GLU A 87 -24.22 6.73 -8.13
N GLU A 88 -23.15 6.58 -8.94
CA GLU A 88 -22.18 5.50 -8.77
C GLU A 88 -21.39 5.70 -7.46
N SER A 89 -21.97 5.27 -6.34
CA SER A 89 -21.40 5.44 -5.00
C SER A 89 -21.17 4.08 -4.34
N TYR A 90 -19.93 3.79 -3.96
CA TYR A 90 -19.55 2.48 -3.41
C TYR A 90 -18.90 2.60 -2.03
N GLN A 91 -18.99 1.54 -1.25
CA GLN A 91 -18.45 1.43 0.10
C GLN A 91 -17.67 0.12 0.29
N TRP A 92 -16.59 0.18 1.07
CA TRP A 92 -15.77 -0.99 1.36
C TRP A 92 -16.38 -1.86 2.45
N TYR A 93 -17.14 -1.23 3.32
CA TYR A 93 -17.89 -1.86 4.39
C TYR A 93 -19.16 -1.04 4.64
N LYS A 94 -20.22 -1.71 5.11
CA LYS A 94 -21.50 -1.06 5.43
C LYS A 94 -21.27 0.08 6.43
N SER A 95 -21.64 1.29 6.02
CA SER A 95 -21.41 2.52 6.79
C SER A 95 -22.65 3.00 7.51
N PHE A 96 -23.82 2.68 6.97
CA PHE A 96 -25.11 3.12 7.45
C PHE A 96 -25.94 1.91 7.83
N ASP A 97 -26.66 1.99 8.94
CA ASP A 97 -27.69 1.02 9.27
C ASP A 97 -28.96 1.22 8.41
N ASP A 98 -30.01 0.45 8.69
CA ASP A 98 -31.24 0.50 7.91
C ASP A 98 -32.06 1.78 8.16
N LEU A 99 -31.71 2.56 9.20
CA LEU A 99 -32.28 3.87 9.51
C LEU A 99 -31.46 5.02 8.90
N GLY A 100 -30.29 4.72 8.32
CA GLY A 100 -29.38 5.71 7.77
C GLY A 100 -28.40 6.30 8.80
N GLU A 101 -28.30 5.72 10.00
CA GLU A 101 -27.35 6.14 11.03
C GLU A 101 -25.97 5.53 10.79
N MET A 102 -24.91 6.28 11.13
CA MET A 102 -23.54 5.82 10.97
C MET A 102 -23.22 4.67 11.92
N ILE A 103 -22.70 3.56 11.38
CA ILE A 103 -22.26 2.41 12.16
C ILE A 103 -20.92 2.73 12.82
N GLU A 104 -20.88 2.73 14.16
CA GLU A 104 -19.66 3.05 14.92
C GLU A 104 -18.54 2.02 14.74
N ARG A 105 -18.89 0.74 14.59
CA ARG A 105 -17.95 -0.38 14.46
C ARG A 105 -18.28 -1.22 13.22
N PRO A 106 -17.97 -0.70 12.02
CA PRO A 106 -18.29 -1.40 10.78
C PRO A 106 -17.43 -2.64 10.62
N ASN A 107 -17.92 -3.60 9.84
CA ASN A 107 -17.21 -4.85 9.55
C ASN A 107 -16.43 -4.75 8.21
N PRO A 108 -15.09 -4.68 8.22
CA PRO A 108 -14.29 -4.60 7.00
C PRO A 108 -14.05 -5.95 6.31
N THR A 109 -14.48 -7.09 6.89
CA THR A 109 -14.16 -8.43 6.39
C THR A 109 -14.40 -8.62 4.88
N PRO A 110 -15.53 -8.18 4.28
CA PRO A 110 -15.74 -8.35 2.84
C PRO A 110 -14.66 -7.68 1.97
N ALA A 111 -14.20 -6.48 2.34
CA ALA A 111 -13.12 -5.80 1.65
C ALA A 111 -11.76 -6.47 1.87
N LEU A 112 -11.51 -6.99 3.07
CA LEU A 112 -10.28 -7.70 3.39
C LEU A 112 -10.16 -9.02 2.64
N ASP A 113 -11.26 -9.78 2.54
CA ASP A 113 -11.31 -11.03 1.77
C ASP A 113 -11.12 -10.78 0.27
N LEU A 114 -11.68 -9.68 -0.24
CA LEU A 114 -11.43 -9.23 -1.61
C LEU A 114 -9.94 -8.94 -1.83
N LEU A 115 -9.31 -8.12 -0.97
CA LEU A 115 -7.90 -7.77 -1.11
C LEU A 115 -6.97 -8.99 -0.96
N LEU A 116 -7.31 -9.96 -0.10
CA LEU A 116 -6.57 -11.21 -0.02
C LEU A 116 -6.55 -11.94 -1.36
N LYS A 117 -7.72 -12.10 -2.01
CA LYS A 117 -7.82 -12.74 -3.33
C LYS A 117 -7.07 -11.96 -4.41
N VAL A 118 -7.19 -10.63 -4.40
CA VAL A 118 -6.49 -9.76 -5.36
C VAL A 118 -4.97 -9.90 -5.19
N VAL A 119 -4.45 -9.79 -3.98
CA VAL A 119 -2.99 -9.90 -3.72
C VAL A 119 -2.49 -11.32 -3.99
N ASP A 120 -3.28 -12.35 -3.70
CA ASP A 120 -2.94 -13.73 -4.05
C ASP A 120 -2.76 -13.90 -5.56
N HIS A 121 -3.69 -13.38 -6.37
CA HIS A 121 -3.59 -13.38 -7.82
C HIS A 121 -2.41 -12.55 -8.34
N LEU A 122 -2.21 -11.35 -7.77
CA LEU A 122 -1.10 -10.47 -8.16
C LEU A 122 0.26 -11.14 -7.92
N THR A 123 0.39 -11.87 -6.81
CA THR A 123 1.66 -12.50 -6.41
C THR A 123 1.92 -13.81 -7.13
N LYS A 124 0.89 -14.64 -7.33
CA LYS A 124 1.03 -15.96 -7.97
C LYS A 124 1.02 -15.91 -9.49
N ASP A 125 0.17 -15.07 -10.08
CA ASP A 125 -0.11 -15.11 -11.52
C ASP A 125 0.41 -13.88 -12.27
N CYS A 126 0.47 -12.71 -11.61
CA CYS A 126 0.91 -11.46 -12.24
C CYS A 126 2.39 -11.13 -11.97
N GLY A 127 3.06 -11.93 -11.14
CA GLY A 127 4.50 -11.80 -10.86
C GLY A 127 4.88 -10.61 -9.98
N TRP A 128 3.97 -10.10 -9.14
CA TRP A 128 4.25 -9.02 -8.19
C TRP A 128 4.77 -9.59 -6.85
N PRO A 129 6.03 -9.33 -6.46
CA PRO A 129 6.47 -9.66 -5.10
C PRO A 129 5.71 -8.81 -4.07
N VAL A 130 5.34 -9.40 -2.93
CA VAL A 130 4.55 -8.71 -1.88
C VAL A 130 5.23 -7.41 -1.42
N ASN A 131 6.56 -7.43 -1.26
CA ASN A 131 7.35 -6.28 -0.85
C ASN A 131 7.52 -5.18 -1.91
N LYS A 132 6.91 -5.35 -3.09
CA LYS A 132 6.83 -4.34 -4.16
C LYS A 132 5.39 -3.82 -4.36
N ILE A 133 4.45 -4.30 -3.53
CA ILE A 133 3.07 -3.85 -3.53
C ILE A 133 2.93 -2.77 -2.46
N HIS A 134 2.48 -1.60 -2.88
CA HIS A 134 2.18 -0.44 -2.05
C HIS A 134 0.67 -0.17 -2.10
N ILE A 135 0.10 0.29 -0.99
CA ILE A 135 -1.33 0.62 -0.93
C ILE A 135 -1.50 2.05 -0.46
N ILE A 136 -2.33 2.82 -1.16
CA ILE A 136 -2.83 4.11 -0.69
C ILE A 136 -4.35 4.09 -0.59
N GLY A 137 -4.86 4.56 0.53
CA GLY A 137 -6.29 4.62 0.78
C GLY A 137 -6.74 5.93 1.39
N PHE A 138 -7.95 6.35 1.04
CA PHE A 138 -8.61 7.53 1.61
C PHE A 138 -9.84 7.13 2.43
N ALA A 139 -10.01 7.73 3.62
CA ALA A 139 -11.12 7.46 4.53
C ALA A 139 -11.34 5.95 4.71
N GLN A 140 -12.48 5.40 4.26
CA GLN A 140 -12.72 3.95 4.30
C GLN A 140 -11.63 3.13 3.62
N GLY A 141 -11.18 3.54 2.43
CA GLY A 141 -10.09 2.88 1.73
C GLY A 141 -8.78 2.92 2.53
N GLY A 142 -8.54 4.00 3.29
CA GLY A 142 -7.39 4.11 4.19
C GLY A 142 -7.48 3.15 5.37
N SER A 143 -8.66 3.03 5.97
CA SER A 143 -8.95 2.03 7.01
C SER A 143 -8.71 0.62 6.49
N VAL A 144 -9.26 0.28 5.32
CA VAL A 144 -9.09 -1.04 4.70
C VAL A 144 -7.63 -1.33 4.38
N ALA A 145 -6.87 -0.36 3.87
CA ALA A 145 -5.44 -0.54 3.59
C ALA A 145 -4.66 -0.93 4.85
N ALA A 146 -4.91 -0.23 5.97
CA ALA A 146 -4.27 -0.50 7.24
C ALA A 146 -4.74 -1.83 7.87
N GLU A 147 -6.04 -2.13 7.86
CA GLU A 147 -6.53 -3.43 8.34
C GLU A 147 -5.98 -4.60 7.52
N PHE A 148 -5.86 -4.42 6.19
CA PHE A 148 -5.32 -5.43 5.29
C PHE A 148 -3.84 -5.72 5.57
N GLY A 149 -3.04 -4.69 5.85
CA GLY A 149 -1.65 -4.89 6.25
C GLY A 149 -1.54 -5.78 7.49
N ILE A 150 -2.39 -5.57 8.50
CA ILE A 150 -2.44 -6.40 9.72
C ILE A 150 -2.85 -7.84 9.39
N LEU A 151 -3.89 -8.02 8.57
CA LEU A 151 -4.39 -9.33 8.18
C LEU A 151 -3.32 -10.15 7.44
N LEU A 152 -2.68 -9.54 6.44
CA LEU A 152 -1.63 -10.18 5.65
C LEU A 152 -0.45 -10.58 6.53
N TRP A 153 -0.04 -9.71 7.45
CA TRP A 153 1.05 -10.01 8.40
C TRP A 153 0.71 -11.16 9.34
N LYS A 154 -0.53 -11.21 9.87
CA LYS A 154 -0.98 -12.34 10.69
C LYS A 154 -0.91 -13.67 9.93
N GLN A 155 -1.31 -13.70 8.66
CA GLN A 155 -1.19 -14.91 7.84
C GLN A 155 0.26 -15.33 7.64
N GLN A 156 1.17 -14.38 7.42
CA GLN A 156 2.60 -14.67 7.26
C GLN A 156 3.22 -15.24 8.54
N LEU A 157 2.92 -14.65 9.70
CA LEU A 157 3.35 -15.17 11.00
C LEU A 157 2.80 -16.57 11.26
N GLN A 158 1.57 -16.86 10.85
CA GLN A 158 0.99 -18.20 10.98
C GLN A 158 1.71 -19.23 10.10
N LEU A 159 1.88 -18.92 8.80
CA LEU A 159 2.58 -19.80 7.86
C LEU A 159 4.02 -20.06 8.30
N GLN A 160 4.69 -19.05 8.86
CA GLN A 160 6.02 -19.21 9.42
C GLN A 160 6.03 -20.18 10.61
N ARG A 161 5.12 -20.02 11.58
CA ARG A 161 5.00 -20.92 12.73
C ARG A 161 4.71 -22.35 12.32
N GLU A 162 3.91 -22.55 11.29
CA GLU A 162 3.63 -23.87 10.72
C GLU A 162 4.90 -24.50 10.13
N ARG A 163 5.67 -23.74 9.32
CA ARG A 163 6.96 -24.19 8.77
C ARG A 163 8.00 -24.51 9.85
N GLU A 164 8.09 -23.69 10.90
CA GLU A 164 9.01 -23.92 12.03
C GLU A 164 8.66 -25.20 12.79
N ARG A 165 7.36 -25.50 12.97
CA ARG A 165 6.90 -26.76 13.58
C ARG A 165 7.25 -27.98 12.73
N GLU A 166 7.15 -27.86 11.41
CA GLU A 166 7.48 -28.94 10.48
C GLU A 166 8.99 -29.20 10.34
N GLN A 167 9.82 -28.14 10.37
CA GLN A 167 11.26 -28.25 10.14
C GLN A 167 12.09 -28.46 11.42
N GLY A 168 11.49 -28.31 12.61
CA GLY A 168 12.15 -28.63 13.89
C GLY A 168 13.35 -27.72 14.25
N THR A 169 13.62 -26.69 13.46
CA THR A 169 14.72 -25.73 13.65
C THR A 169 14.16 -24.38 14.08
N SER A 170 14.44 -23.99 15.32
CA SER A 170 14.12 -22.67 15.87
C SER A 170 15.20 -21.65 15.49
N ASP A 171 15.43 -21.43 14.20
CA ASP A 171 16.39 -20.43 13.76
C ASP A 171 15.73 -19.04 13.85
N SER A 172 16.06 -18.31 14.93
CA SER A 172 15.49 -16.98 15.26
C SER A 172 15.82 -15.89 14.22
N THR A 173 16.74 -16.18 13.30
CA THR A 173 17.12 -15.34 12.16
C THR A 173 16.09 -15.33 11.02
N SER A 174 15.06 -16.20 11.07
CA SER A 174 14.02 -16.32 10.04
C SER A 174 12.95 -15.22 10.05
N LEU A 175 12.78 -14.47 11.15
CA LEU A 175 11.87 -13.32 11.24
C LEU A 175 12.16 -12.24 10.17
N ALA A 176 13.42 -12.12 9.75
CA ALA A 176 13.85 -11.13 8.75
C ALA A 176 13.47 -11.49 7.29
N LYS A 177 12.83 -12.64 7.04
CA LYS A 177 12.56 -13.14 5.67
C LYS A 177 11.08 -13.16 5.26
N SER A 178 10.15 -12.92 6.17
CA SER A 178 8.72 -12.90 5.82
C SER A 178 8.40 -11.61 5.06
N PRO A 179 7.99 -11.67 3.78
CA PRO A 179 7.89 -10.49 2.94
C PRO A 179 6.63 -9.70 3.28
N SER A 180 6.77 -8.53 3.91
CA SER A 180 5.65 -7.61 4.13
C SER A 180 5.33 -6.80 2.87
N LEU A 181 4.28 -5.98 2.91
CA LEU A 181 4.02 -4.99 1.85
C LEU A 181 5.17 -3.97 1.78
N GLY A 182 5.32 -3.34 0.61
CA GLY A 182 6.33 -2.31 0.39
C GLY A 182 6.07 -1.05 1.22
N SER A 183 4.83 -0.55 1.24
CA SER A 183 4.36 0.46 2.18
C SER A 183 2.84 0.65 2.15
N ILE A 184 2.29 1.27 3.20
CA ILE A 184 0.88 1.68 3.27
C ILE A 184 0.80 3.19 3.54
N VAL A 185 -0.07 3.88 2.81
CA VAL A 185 -0.46 5.28 3.04
C VAL A 185 -1.95 5.32 3.35
N THR A 186 -2.33 5.82 4.52
CA THR A 186 -3.71 6.12 4.87
C THR A 186 -3.90 7.62 5.02
N ILE A 187 -4.92 8.15 4.34
CA ILE A 187 -5.34 9.54 4.42
C ILE A 187 -6.71 9.54 5.11
N SER A 188 -6.77 10.03 6.35
CA SER A 188 -7.98 10.12 7.17
C SER A 188 -8.73 8.78 7.37
N GLY A 189 -8.05 7.64 7.21
CA GLY A 189 -8.60 6.32 7.49
C GLY A 189 -8.05 5.76 8.81
N PRO A 190 -8.85 5.68 9.90
CA PRO A 190 -8.42 5.05 11.14
C PRO A 190 -8.35 3.53 11.01
N LEU A 191 -7.62 2.86 11.88
CA LEU A 191 -7.86 1.44 12.14
C LEU A 191 -9.25 1.28 12.77
N LEU A 192 -9.98 0.26 12.31
CA LEU A 192 -11.29 -0.13 12.81
C LEU A 192 -11.16 -1.14 13.95
N SER A 193 -10.07 -1.90 13.96
CA SER A 193 -9.72 -2.86 14.99
C SER A 193 -8.72 -2.26 15.99
N TYR A 194 -8.66 -2.89 17.17
CA TYR A 194 -7.60 -2.63 18.12
C TYR A 194 -6.58 -3.77 18.06
N PRO A 195 -5.42 -3.57 17.42
CA PRO A 195 -4.49 -4.66 17.15
C PRO A 195 -3.82 -5.16 18.45
N THR A 196 -3.78 -6.48 18.58
CA THR A 196 -3.04 -7.20 19.64
C THR A 196 -2.07 -8.18 18.98
N LEU A 197 -1.00 -7.65 18.41
CA LEU A 197 0.02 -8.45 17.73
C LEU A 197 1.19 -8.77 18.67
N SER A 198 1.67 -10.02 18.64
CA SER A 198 2.88 -10.42 19.36
C SER A 198 4.16 -9.92 18.69
N SER A 199 4.11 -9.71 17.37
CA SER A 199 5.17 -9.14 16.54
C SER A 199 4.51 -8.11 15.64
N LEU A 200 5.05 -6.89 15.69
CA LEU A 200 4.54 -5.77 14.90
C LEU A 200 4.77 -6.02 13.41
N ASN A 201 3.93 -5.42 12.58
CA ASN A 201 4.04 -5.50 11.13
C ASN A 201 5.19 -4.59 10.66
N PRO A 202 6.20 -5.13 9.93
CA PRO A 202 7.34 -4.34 9.46
C PRO A 202 7.00 -3.42 8.27
N THR A 203 5.80 -3.54 7.68
CA THR A 203 5.35 -2.64 6.61
C THR A 203 5.40 -1.18 7.08
N PRO A 204 6.13 -0.28 6.40
CA PRO A 204 6.12 1.14 6.70
C PRO A 204 4.72 1.74 6.51
N LEU A 205 4.15 2.32 7.56
CA LEU A 205 2.86 2.98 7.54
C LEU A 205 3.01 4.49 7.59
N PHE A 206 2.37 5.19 6.65
CA PHE A 206 2.21 6.63 6.67
C PHE A 206 0.73 6.99 6.93
N VAL A 207 0.49 7.86 7.91
CA VAL A 207 -0.83 8.31 8.32
C VAL A 207 -0.90 9.83 8.18
N MET A 208 -1.73 10.31 7.26
CA MET A 208 -2.08 11.72 7.14
C MET A 208 -3.48 11.96 7.64
N HIS A 209 -3.68 13.01 8.43
CA HIS A 209 -5.02 13.38 8.89
C HIS A 209 -5.14 14.87 9.24
N ASP A 210 -6.39 15.30 9.36
CA ASP A 210 -6.71 16.63 9.87
C ASP A 210 -6.81 16.67 11.39
N PRO A 211 -6.56 17.84 12.01
CA PRO A 211 -6.86 18.05 13.41
C PRO A 211 -8.37 18.18 13.64
N PRO A 212 -8.89 17.74 14.81
CA PRO A 212 -10.24 18.10 15.25
C PRO A 212 -10.44 19.62 15.23
N PRO A 213 -11.65 20.13 14.88
CA PRO A 213 -12.91 19.41 14.68
C PRO A 213 -13.21 19.10 13.20
N ALA A 214 -12.20 18.92 12.34
CA ALA A 214 -12.45 18.57 10.95
C ALA A 214 -13.22 17.24 10.82
N GLU A 215 -14.11 17.14 9.85
CA GLU A 215 -14.88 15.92 9.58
C GLU A 215 -13.98 14.71 9.28
N ALA A 216 -12.87 14.95 8.59
CA ALA A 216 -11.86 13.95 8.28
C ALA A 216 -10.80 13.77 9.38
N ALA A 217 -11.04 14.28 10.59
CA ALA A 217 -10.16 14.07 11.74
C ALA A 217 -10.26 12.62 12.23
N LEU A 218 -9.12 12.05 12.60
CA LEU A 218 -9.11 10.71 13.18
C LEU A 218 -9.67 10.70 14.60
N PRO A 219 -10.39 9.63 15.01
CA PRO A 219 -10.77 9.41 16.40
C PRO A 219 -9.57 9.44 17.36
N ALA A 220 -9.82 9.83 18.61
CA ALA A 220 -8.81 9.81 19.65
C ALA A 220 -8.18 8.40 19.79
N GLY A 221 -6.84 8.34 19.87
CA GLY A 221 -6.11 7.08 20.00
C GLY A 221 -5.84 6.33 18.69
N SER A 222 -6.31 6.80 17.53
CA SER A 222 -6.09 6.12 16.23
C SER A 222 -4.60 5.89 15.92
N ILE A 223 -3.76 6.89 16.19
CA ILE A 223 -2.30 6.77 15.98
C ILE A 223 -1.68 5.79 16.97
N ALA A 224 -2.16 5.76 18.23
CA ALA A 224 -1.69 4.81 19.23
C ALA A 224 -2.07 3.37 18.83
N ALA A 225 -3.26 3.15 18.26
CA ALA A 225 -3.65 1.87 17.69
C ALA A 225 -2.72 1.46 16.52
N CYS A 226 -2.39 2.39 15.62
CA CYS A 226 -1.44 2.13 14.52
C CYS A 226 -0.07 1.70 15.05
N ARG A 227 0.46 2.38 16.07
CA ARG A 227 1.75 2.02 16.71
C ARG A 227 1.73 0.69 17.48
N LYS A 228 0.55 0.13 17.75
CA LYS A 228 0.38 -1.24 18.28
C LYS A 228 0.31 -2.31 17.19
N ALA A 229 0.13 -1.90 15.93
CA ALA A 229 0.11 -2.82 14.78
C ALA A 229 1.41 -2.80 13.97
N TYR A 230 2.08 -1.65 13.85
CA TYR A 230 3.17 -1.44 12.90
C TYR A 230 4.46 -1.02 13.59
N GLU A 231 5.60 -1.51 13.08
CA GLU A 231 6.93 -1.15 13.58
C GLU A 231 7.29 0.31 13.28
N SER A 232 6.92 0.79 12.08
CA SER A 232 7.20 2.15 11.62
C SER A 232 5.91 2.87 11.24
N VAL A 233 5.61 3.96 11.96
CA VAL A 233 4.43 4.82 11.72
C VAL A 233 4.89 6.26 11.58
N THR A 234 4.76 6.81 10.37
CA THR A 234 4.96 8.23 10.07
C THR A 234 3.63 8.95 10.15
N GLU A 235 3.47 9.87 11.10
CA GLU A 235 2.26 10.66 11.30
C GLU A 235 2.45 12.08 10.75
N VAL A 236 1.53 12.54 9.90
CA VAL A 236 1.49 13.90 9.38
C VAL A 236 0.13 14.52 9.68
N LYS A 237 0.13 15.53 10.56
CA LYS A 237 -1.04 16.37 10.84
C LYS A 237 -1.05 17.55 9.89
N ARG A 238 -2.13 17.72 9.12
CA ARG A 238 -2.27 18.90 8.24
C ARG A 238 -2.55 20.15 9.06
N THR A 239 -1.98 21.28 8.63
CA THR A 239 -2.09 22.57 9.33
C THR A 239 -3.17 23.48 8.74
N ARG A 240 -3.50 23.31 7.45
CA ARG A 240 -4.57 24.04 6.77
C ARG A 240 -5.86 23.21 6.77
N LYS A 241 -6.98 23.93 6.72
CA LYS A 241 -8.35 23.39 6.61
C LYS A 241 -8.61 22.82 5.20
N GLU A 242 -7.73 21.94 4.73
CA GLU A 242 -7.93 21.18 3.50
C GLU A 242 -8.78 19.96 3.86
N SER A 243 -10.08 20.02 3.60
CA SER A 243 -10.96 18.86 3.82
C SER A 243 -10.74 17.81 2.72
N GLY A 244 -10.70 16.54 3.12
CA GLY A 244 -10.63 15.42 2.17
C GLY A 244 -9.22 15.18 1.60
N MET A 245 -9.15 14.78 0.33
CA MET A 245 -7.90 14.41 -0.33
C MET A 245 -6.94 15.60 -0.48
N PRO A 246 -5.60 15.38 -0.45
CA PRO A 246 -4.63 16.45 -0.67
C PRO A 246 -4.80 17.07 -2.07
N GLY A 247 -5.00 18.39 -2.12
CA GLY A 247 -5.32 19.11 -3.36
C GLY A 247 -4.17 19.92 -3.95
N SER A 248 -3.09 20.12 -3.20
CA SER A 248 -1.93 20.95 -3.57
C SER A 248 -0.64 20.13 -3.61
N LYS A 249 0.36 20.60 -4.36
CA LYS A 249 1.68 19.94 -4.40
C LYS A 249 2.31 19.90 -3.02
N GLU A 250 2.12 20.96 -2.24
CA GLU A 250 2.60 21.09 -0.87
C GLU A 250 1.96 20.04 0.05
N SER A 251 0.66 19.77 -0.14
CA SER A 251 -0.06 18.74 0.63
C SER A 251 0.36 17.31 0.26
N TRP A 252 0.79 17.07 -0.98
CA TRP A 252 1.32 15.77 -1.44
C TRP A 252 2.80 15.56 -1.09
N GLU A 253 3.55 16.62 -0.84
CA GLU A 253 5.00 16.58 -0.58
C GLU A 253 5.40 15.52 0.47
N PRO A 254 4.74 15.42 1.64
CA PRO A 254 5.13 14.45 2.65
C PRO A 254 4.93 13.00 2.19
N ILE A 255 3.89 12.74 1.39
CA ILE A 255 3.61 11.41 0.82
C ILE A 255 4.66 11.06 -0.23
N MET A 256 5.01 12.02 -1.11
CA MET A 256 6.05 11.83 -2.11
C MET A 256 7.43 11.62 -1.48
N ARG A 257 7.74 12.34 -0.39
CA ARG A 257 8.96 12.10 0.39
C ARG A 257 8.96 10.69 0.98
N PHE A 258 7.86 10.26 1.57
CA PHE A 258 7.71 8.90 2.09
C PHE A 258 7.91 7.84 1.01
N TRP A 259 7.33 7.99 -0.18
CA TRP A 259 7.57 7.05 -1.27
C TRP A 259 8.98 7.11 -1.84
N SER A 260 9.66 8.25 -1.78
CA SER A 260 11.03 8.36 -2.28
C SER A 260 12.01 7.44 -1.55
N THR A 261 11.71 7.05 -0.31
CA THR A 261 12.51 6.12 0.52
C THR A 261 11.99 4.69 0.52
N ASN A 262 10.73 4.45 0.12
CA ASN A 262 10.08 3.14 0.22
C ASN A 262 9.84 2.45 -1.14
N LEU A 263 9.72 3.21 -2.24
CA LEU A 263 9.62 2.63 -3.57
C LEU A 263 10.97 2.02 -3.96
N ALA A 264 10.92 0.81 -4.50
CA ALA A 264 12.09 0.19 -5.06
C ALA A 264 12.51 0.84 -6.38
N ARG A 265 13.80 0.73 -6.69
CA ARG A 265 14.36 1.17 -7.96
C ARG A 265 15.16 0.05 -8.57
N ARG A 266 14.82 -0.31 -9.80
CA ARG A 266 15.65 -1.13 -10.66
C ARG A 266 16.63 -0.21 -11.38
N GLN A 267 17.92 -0.37 -11.11
CA GLN A 267 18.94 0.29 -11.92
C GLN A 267 18.93 -0.36 -13.31
N ALA A 268 18.97 0.47 -14.36
CA ALA A 268 19.17 -0.02 -15.71
C ALA A 268 20.55 -0.69 -15.79
N GLU A 269 20.62 -1.87 -16.43
CA GLU A 269 21.90 -2.50 -16.75
C GLU A 269 22.74 -1.51 -17.60
N GLY A 270 23.96 -1.17 -17.16
CA GLY A 270 24.90 -0.33 -17.91
C GLY A 270 25.29 1.02 -17.30
N LEU A 271 24.86 1.35 -16.08
CA LEU A 271 25.40 2.51 -15.36
C LEU A 271 26.74 2.14 -14.69
N TYR A 272 27.84 2.57 -15.29
CA TYR A 272 29.18 2.46 -14.72
C TYR A 272 29.35 3.45 -13.56
N GLU A 273 29.70 2.95 -12.38
CA GLU A 273 30.07 3.80 -11.26
C GLU A 273 31.51 4.30 -11.46
N VAL A 274 31.69 5.60 -11.70
CA VAL A 274 33.02 6.21 -11.80
C VAL A 274 33.47 6.61 -10.40
N MET A 275 34.28 5.76 -9.77
CA MET A 275 34.96 6.13 -8.53
C MET A 275 36.12 7.06 -8.87
N SER A 276 35.99 8.35 -8.56
CA SER A 276 37.16 9.23 -8.51
C SER A 276 37.97 8.86 -7.29
N SER A 277 39.14 8.25 -7.48
CA SER A 277 40.13 8.07 -6.42
C SER A 277 40.52 9.45 -5.88
N GLY A 278 40.02 9.79 -4.69
CA GLY A 278 40.50 10.94 -3.94
C GLY A 278 41.98 10.74 -3.62
N THR A 279 42.82 11.60 -4.15
CA THR A 279 44.23 11.68 -3.82
C THR A 279 44.41 12.39 -2.48
N GLY A 280 45.03 11.70 -1.51
CA GLY A 280 45.83 12.29 -0.42
C GLY A 280 45.07 12.85 0.76
#